data_AF-A0A5N5FZR4-F1
#
_entry.id   AF-A0A5N5FZR4-F1
#
_cell.length_a   1.000
_cell.length_b   1.000
_cell.length_c   1.000
_cell.angle_alpha   90.00
_cell.angle_beta   90.00
_cell.angle_gamma   90.00
#
_symmetry.space_group_name_H-M   'P 1'
#
loop_
_entity.id
_entity.type
_entity.pdbx_description
1 polymer ?
#
loop_
_entity_poly.entity_id
_entity_poly.type
_entity_poly.pdbx_seq_one_letter_code
_entity_poly.pdbx_strand_id
1 'polypeptide(L)'
;MEQLFDKFFDSVANLFSGGGGDEIPWCDGDVIHGCEKEVAEANKGDSDEHKSESIMRLSWALVHSRQPEDVQRGIAMLEASLANSSSPLHQREKLYLLAVGYFRTGEYSTCRHLVEQCLEIAPEWRQALTLKKTIKDKIAKDGFVGIGITVSAVGLIAAGIVSALVRR
;
A
#
# COMPACT_ATOMS: atom_id res chain seq x y z
N MET A 1 -3.35 -15.01 -16.58
CA MET A 1 -2.29 -14.13 -16.03
C MET A 1 -2.63 -13.63 -14.63
N GLU A 2 -3.90 -13.34 -14.28
CA GLU A 2 -4.31 -13.06 -12.88
C GLU A 2 -3.93 -14.18 -11.90
N GLN A 3 -4.06 -15.44 -12.33
CA GLN A 3 -3.62 -16.58 -11.52
C GLN A 3 -2.12 -16.59 -11.19
N LEU A 4 -1.24 -15.97 -11.99
CA LEU A 4 0.20 -16.02 -11.72
C LEU A 4 0.52 -15.12 -10.53
N PHE A 5 -0.09 -13.94 -10.49
CA PHE A 5 0.09 -13.01 -9.39
C PHE A 5 -0.72 -13.40 -8.17
N ASP A 6 -1.96 -13.88 -8.30
CA ASP A 6 -2.67 -14.45 -7.14
C ASP A 6 -1.91 -15.66 -6.59
N LYS A 7 -1.33 -16.53 -7.44
CA LYS A 7 -0.44 -17.60 -6.95
C LYS A 7 0.87 -17.10 -6.40
N PHE A 8 1.44 -16.02 -6.96
CA PHE A 8 2.67 -15.42 -6.46
C PHE A 8 2.43 -14.77 -5.10
N PHE A 9 1.40 -13.94 -4.98
CA PHE A 9 0.98 -13.32 -3.73
C PHE A 9 0.44 -14.35 -2.75
N ASP A 10 -0.25 -15.40 -3.17
CA ASP A 10 -0.63 -16.54 -2.31
C ASP A 10 0.60 -17.35 -1.92
N SER A 11 1.61 -17.51 -2.78
CA SER A 11 2.84 -18.24 -2.44
C SER A 11 3.71 -17.42 -1.49
N VAL A 12 3.82 -16.12 -1.72
CA VAL A 12 4.49 -15.16 -0.84
C VAL A 12 3.69 -15.01 0.46
N ALA A 13 2.37 -14.85 0.38
CA ALA A 13 1.50 -14.78 1.54
C ALA A 13 1.49 -16.10 2.31
N ASN A 14 1.51 -17.27 1.68
CA ASN A 14 1.62 -18.57 2.37
C ASN A 14 3.02 -18.78 2.98
N LEU A 15 4.08 -18.25 2.35
CA LEU A 15 5.42 -18.21 2.93
C LEU A 15 5.49 -17.33 4.20
N PHE A 16 4.60 -16.35 4.34
CA PHE A 16 4.64 -15.36 5.43
C PHE A 16 3.32 -15.24 6.24
N SER A 17 2.39 -16.19 6.11
CA SER A 17 1.02 -16.21 6.69
C SER A 17 0.96 -16.38 8.21
N GLY A 18 2.06 -16.12 8.92
CA GLY A 18 2.05 -16.05 10.38
C GLY A 18 1.33 -14.81 10.95
N GLY A 19 0.92 -13.85 10.12
CA GLY A 19 0.27 -12.61 10.56
C GLY A 19 -1.15 -12.46 10.01
N GLY A 20 -2.14 -12.96 10.74
CA GLY A 20 -3.56 -12.73 10.44
C GLY A 20 -3.98 -11.31 10.79
N GLY A 21 -4.08 -10.42 9.80
CA GLY A 21 -4.62 -9.08 9.95
C GLY A 21 -4.72 -8.34 8.62
N ASP A 22 -5.63 -7.37 8.55
CA ASP A 22 -5.86 -6.44 7.42
C ASP A 22 -4.69 -5.45 7.20
N GLU A 23 -3.51 -5.80 7.70
CA GLU A 23 -2.32 -4.95 7.84
C GLU A 23 -1.23 -5.39 6.86
N ILE A 24 -0.54 -4.43 6.25
CA ILE A 24 0.51 -4.72 5.28
C ILE A 24 1.63 -5.50 5.98
N PRO A 25 2.03 -6.68 5.48
CA PRO A 25 3.00 -7.54 6.17
C PRO A 25 4.38 -6.88 6.28
N TRP A 26 5.18 -7.34 7.23
CA TRP A 26 6.59 -6.98 7.34
C TRP A 26 7.45 -8.17 6.91
N CYS A 27 8.62 -7.86 6.36
CA CYS A 27 9.61 -8.83 5.92
C CYS A 27 10.85 -8.75 6.80
N ASP A 28 11.41 -9.91 7.15
CA ASP A 28 12.65 -10.02 7.93
C ASP A 28 13.88 -10.06 7.02
N GLY A 29 15.05 -9.69 7.57
CA GLY A 29 16.30 -9.59 6.82
C GLY A 29 16.75 -10.91 6.17
N ASP A 30 16.45 -12.07 6.78
CA ASP A 30 16.81 -13.38 6.21
C ASP A 30 16.14 -13.63 4.85
N VAL A 31 14.90 -13.16 4.69
CA VAL A 31 14.15 -13.29 3.42
C VAL A 31 14.79 -12.44 2.34
N ILE A 32 15.20 -11.21 2.70
CA ILE A 32 15.88 -10.29 1.77
C ILE A 32 17.18 -10.92 1.28
N HIS A 33 18.00 -11.49 2.17
CA HIS A 33 19.24 -12.18 1.80
C HIS A 33 18.98 -13.38 0.88
N GLY A 34 17.90 -14.14 1.12
CA GLY A 34 17.46 -15.21 0.24
C GLY A 34 17.15 -14.71 -1.17
N CYS A 35 16.34 -13.66 -1.28
CA CYS A 35 16.00 -13.05 -2.57
C CYS A 35 17.22 -12.43 -3.27
N GLU A 36 18.15 -11.83 -2.54
CA GLU A 36 19.39 -11.30 -3.12
C GLU A 36 20.25 -12.41 -3.74
N LYS A 37 20.33 -13.57 -3.08
CA LYS A 37 21.01 -14.74 -3.62
C LYS A 37 20.33 -15.24 -4.89
N GLU A 38 19.00 -15.34 -4.89
CA GLU A 38 18.22 -15.76 -6.07
C GLU A 38 18.43 -14.83 -7.27
N VAL A 39 18.46 -13.51 -7.04
CA VAL A 39 18.76 -12.52 -8.09
C VAL A 39 20.19 -12.68 -8.61
N ALA A 40 21.16 -12.91 -7.72
CA ALA A 40 22.55 -13.14 -8.11
C ALA A 40 22.74 -14.44 -8.91
N GLU A 41 21.95 -15.48 -8.63
CA GLU A 41 21.92 -16.73 -9.38
C GLU A 41 21.20 -16.56 -10.74
N ALA A 42 20.07 -15.87 -10.76
CA ALA A 42 19.33 -15.58 -11.99
C ALA A 42 20.13 -14.71 -12.98
N ASN A 43 20.96 -13.79 -12.48
CA ASN A 43 21.87 -12.99 -13.31
C ASN A 43 22.95 -13.81 -14.01
N LYS A 44 23.28 -15.01 -13.50
CA LYS A 44 24.22 -15.94 -14.15
C LYS A 44 23.53 -16.83 -15.18
N GLY A 45 22.20 -16.90 -15.15
CA GLY A 45 21.38 -17.64 -16.11
C GLY A 45 21.02 -16.81 -17.34
N ASP A 46 20.53 -17.50 -18.38
CA ASP A 46 20.20 -16.90 -19.68
C ASP A 46 18.70 -16.53 -19.83
N SER A 47 17.87 -16.82 -18.81
CA SER A 47 16.43 -16.58 -18.88
C SER A 47 16.05 -15.23 -18.28
N ASP A 48 15.64 -14.29 -19.13
CA ASP A 48 15.19 -12.96 -18.72
C ASP A 48 13.88 -12.98 -17.92
N GLU A 49 13.03 -13.99 -18.13
CA GLU A 49 11.81 -14.20 -17.33
C GLU A 49 12.16 -14.52 -15.88
N HIS A 50 13.10 -15.45 -15.63
CA HIS A 50 13.56 -15.77 -14.29
C HIS A 50 14.22 -14.58 -13.59
N LYS A 51 14.99 -13.75 -14.33
CA LYS A 51 15.56 -12.51 -13.79
C LYS A 51 14.46 -11.54 -13.36
N SER A 52 13.47 -11.31 -14.21
CA SER A 52 12.36 -10.40 -13.90
C SER A 52 11.57 -10.87 -12.67
N GLU A 53 11.30 -12.17 -12.56
CA GLU A 53 10.60 -12.71 -11.39
C GLU A 53 11.42 -12.58 -10.10
N SER A 54 12.71 -12.90 -10.12
CA SER A 54 13.58 -12.76 -8.94
C SER A 54 13.72 -11.30 -8.51
N ILE A 55 13.79 -10.35 -9.46
CA ILE A 55 13.78 -8.91 -9.17
C ILE A 55 12.47 -8.49 -8.52
N MET A 56 11.33 -9.01 -8.99
CA MET A 56 10.02 -8.74 -8.39
C MET A 56 9.91 -9.28 -6.96
N ARG A 57 10.44 -10.49 -6.70
CA ARG A 57 10.53 -11.08 -5.34
C ARG A 57 11.36 -10.20 -4.40
N LEU A 58 12.55 -9.80 -4.84
CA LEU A 58 13.43 -8.94 -4.07
C LEU A 58 12.78 -7.56 -3.82
N SER A 59 12.16 -6.97 -4.84
CA SER A 59 11.46 -5.69 -4.73
C SER A 59 10.36 -5.74 -3.68
N TRP A 60 9.58 -6.82 -3.65
CA TRP A 60 8.57 -7.04 -2.62
C TRP A 60 9.19 -7.11 -1.22
N ALA A 61 10.24 -7.92 -1.04
CA ALA A 61 10.89 -8.08 0.27
C ALA A 61 11.45 -6.76 0.80
N LEU A 62 12.08 -5.98 -0.09
CA LEU A 62 12.65 -4.67 0.23
C LEU A 62 11.59 -3.65 0.67
N VAL A 63 10.49 -3.48 -0.07
CA VAL A 63 9.44 -2.50 0.31
C VAL A 63 8.64 -2.91 1.55
N HIS A 64 8.73 -4.18 1.97
CA HIS A 64 8.15 -4.67 3.22
C HIS A 64 9.17 -4.79 4.36
N SER A 65 10.43 -4.37 4.16
CA SER A 65 11.45 -4.34 5.21
C SER A 65 11.12 -3.30 6.28
N ARG A 66 11.59 -3.53 7.51
CA ARG A 66 11.54 -2.53 8.60
C ARG A 66 12.62 -1.45 8.48
N GLN A 67 13.66 -1.69 7.68
CA GLN A 67 14.75 -0.74 7.48
C GLN A 67 14.38 0.26 6.38
N PRO A 68 14.43 1.58 6.63
CA PRO A 68 14.09 2.57 5.61
C PRO A 68 15.04 2.52 4.39
N GLU A 69 16.30 2.12 4.58
CA GLU A 69 17.28 1.98 3.50
C GLU A 69 16.87 0.88 2.51
N ASP A 70 16.37 -0.25 3.02
CA ASP A 70 15.86 -1.35 2.19
C ASP A 70 14.62 -0.91 1.41
N VAL A 71 13.69 -0.20 2.06
CA VAL A 71 12.48 0.31 1.41
C VAL A 71 12.83 1.26 0.26
N GLN A 72 13.77 2.18 0.48
CA GLN A 72 14.25 3.10 -0.56
C GLN A 72 14.91 2.36 -1.73
N ARG A 73 15.73 1.33 -1.43
CA ARG A 73 16.31 0.46 -2.46
C ARG A 73 15.24 -0.28 -3.26
N GLY A 74 14.18 -0.75 -2.59
CA GLY A 74 13.03 -1.40 -3.22
C GLY A 74 12.26 -0.44 -4.15
N ILE A 75 12.01 0.79 -3.72
CA ILE A 75 11.39 1.84 -4.53
C ILE A 75 12.20 2.10 -5.80
N ALA A 76 13.50 2.37 -5.67
CA ALA A 76 14.38 2.62 -6.81
C ALA A 76 14.41 1.44 -7.80
N MET A 77 14.41 0.20 -7.27
CA MET A 77 14.36 -1.01 -8.09
C MET A 77 13.04 -1.14 -8.86
N LEU A 78 11.91 -0.83 -8.21
CA LEU A 78 10.58 -0.85 -8.83
C LEU A 78 10.41 0.23 -9.90
N GLU A 79 10.88 1.45 -9.65
CA GLU A 79 10.87 2.55 -10.63
C GLU A 79 11.67 2.21 -11.88
N ALA A 80 12.89 1.68 -11.71
CA ALA A 80 13.72 1.23 -12.81
C ALA A 80 13.06 0.08 -13.60
N SER A 81 12.38 -0.82 -12.91
CA SER A 81 11.69 -1.96 -13.51
C SER A 81 10.37 -1.56 -14.20
N LEU A 82 9.73 -0.47 -13.77
CA LEU A 82 8.45 -0.01 -14.32
C LEU A 82 8.58 0.39 -15.79
N ALA A 83 9.70 0.98 -16.20
CA ALA A 83 9.98 1.33 -17.59
C ALA A 83 10.01 0.12 -18.55
N ASN A 84 10.24 -1.09 -18.01
CA ASN A 84 10.39 -2.32 -18.77
C ASN A 84 9.14 -3.22 -18.70
N SER A 85 7.98 -2.71 -18.26
CA SER A 85 6.76 -3.53 -18.20
C SER A 85 6.15 -3.76 -19.58
N SER A 86 6.13 -5.01 -20.03
CA SER A 86 5.55 -5.43 -21.31
C SER A 86 4.04 -5.63 -21.29
N SER A 87 3.42 -5.78 -20.11
CA SER A 87 2.00 -6.08 -19.93
C SER A 87 1.37 -5.12 -18.92
N PRO A 88 0.13 -4.64 -19.16
CA PRO A 88 -0.60 -3.79 -18.21
C PRO A 88 -0.82 -4.48 -16.86
N LEU A 89 -0.88 -5.82 -16.83
CA LEU A 89 -0.99 -6.57 -15.58
C LEU A 89 0.30 -6.48 -14.75
N HIS A 90 1.46 -6.71 -15.37
CA HIS A 90 2.75 -6.53 -14.69
C HIS A 90 2.98 -5.07 -14.26
N GLN A 91 2.52 -4.11 -15.06
CA GLN A 91 2.58 -2.70 -14.70
C GLN A 91 1.75 -2.40 -13.45
N ARG A 92 0.50 -2.89 -13.39
CA ARG A 92 -0.38 -2.77 -12.22
C ARG A 92 0.29 -3.29 -10.94
N GLU A 93 0.96 -4.44 -11.03
CA GLU A 93 1.61 -5.08 -9.89
C GLU A 93 2.80 -4.28 -9.37
N LYS A 94 3.65 -3.77 -10.28
CA LYS A 94 4.75 -2.88 -9.93
C LYS A 94 4.26 -1.58 -9.29
N LEU A 95 3.18 -0.99 -9.83
CA LEU A 95 2.54 0.20 -9.28
C LEU A 95 2.03 -0.03 -7.85
N TYR A 96 1.44 -1.19 -7.57
CA TYR A 96 0.99 -1.54 -6.23
C TYR A 96 2.16 -1.68 -5.24
N LEU A 97 3.24 -2.38 -5.61
CA LEU A 97 4.42 -2.51 -4.74
C LEU A 97 5.11 -1.15 -4.53
N LEU A 98 5.15 -0.32 -5.56
CA LEU A 98 5.69 1.03 -5.47
C LEU A 98 4.85 1.89 -4.50
N ALA A 99 3.51 1.77 -4.57
CA ALA A 99 2.62 2.41 -3.63
C ALA A 99 2.87 1.94 -2.19
N VAL A 100 3.10 0.65 -1.96
CA VAL A 100 3.47 0.14 -0.62
C VAL A 100 4.78 0.75 -0.14
N GLY A 101 5.79 0.87 -1.00
CA GLY A 101 7.04 1.56 -0.68
C GLY A 101 6.80 3.00 -0.20
N TYR A 102 6.06 3.80 -0.98
CA TYR A 102 5.74 5.18 -0.59
C TYR A 102 4.84 5.28 0.65
N PHE A 103 3.97 4.29 0.89
CA PHE A 103 3.19 4.22 2.12
C PHE A 103 4.11 4.08 3.35
N ARG A 104 5.15 3.25 3.23
CA ARG A 104 6.12 3.00 4.31
C ARG A 104 7.04 4.20 4.55
N THR A 105 7.36 4.98 3.53
CA THR A 105 8.15 6.22 3.67
C THR A 105 7.33 7.42 4.16
N GLY A 106 6.00 7.30 4.21
CA GLY A 106 5.09 8.37 4.65
C GLY A 106 4.64 9.32 3.53
N GLU A 107 5.01 9.05 2.28
CA GLU A 107 4.58 9.84 1.12
C GLU A 107 3.18 9.44 0.65
N TYR A 108 2.18 9.69 1.49
CA TYR A 108 0.79 9.26 1.27
C TYR A 108 0.13 9.84 0.02
N SER A 109 0.54 11.04 -0.41
CA SER A 109 0.04 11.68 -1.63
C SER A 109 0.44 10.90 -2.88
N THR A 110 1.72 10.56 -3.00
CA THR A 110 2.28 9.75 -4.08
C THR A 110 1.70 8.34 -4.05
N CYS A 111 1.64 7.74 -2.86
CA CYS A 111 1.01 6.45 -2.64
C CYS A 111 -0.44 6.40 -3.17
N ARG A 112 -1.27 7.39 -2.81
CA ARG A 112 -2.66 7.48 -3.27
C ARG A 112 -2.75 7.54 -4.80
N HIS A 113 -1.93 8.36 -5.43
CA HIS A 113 -1.93 8.52 -6.89
C HIS A 113 -1.57 7.21 -7.60
N LEU A 114 -0.56 6.49 -7.10
CA LEU A 114 -0.16 5.18 -7.63
C LEU A 114 -1.25 4.12 -7.46
N VAL A 115 -1.94 4.10 -6.31
CA VAL A 115 -3.06 3.18 -6.08
C VAL A 115 -4.24 3.51 -6.99
N GLU A 116 -4.50 4.79 -7.28
CA GLU A 116 -5.54 5.19 -8.23
C GLU A 116 -5.21 4.69 -9.65
N GLN A 117 -3.98 4.86 -10.13
CA GLN A 117 -3.53 4.31 -11.42
C GLN A 117 -3.64 2.77 -11.47
N CYS A 118 -3.31 2.11 -10.37
CA CYS A 118 -3.46 0.67 -10.23
C CYS A 118 -4.93 0.22 -10.38
N LEU A 119 -5.87 0.97 -9.80
CA LEU A 119 -7.31 0.70 -9.87
C LEU A 119 -7.93 1.07 -11.22
N GLU A 120 -7.31 1.97 -12.00
CA GLU A 120 -7.72 2.21 -13.40
C GLU A 120 -7.49 0.97 -14.27
N ILE A 121 -6.46 0.17 -13.96
CA ILE A 121 -6.16 -1.08 -14.67
C ILE A 121 -7.04 -2.23 -14.14
N ALA A 122 -7.24 -2.32 -12.82
CA ALA A 122 -8.09 -3.35 -12.21
C ALA A 122 -8.97 -2.77 -11.08
N PRO A 123 -10.21 -2.38 -11.37
CA PRO A 123 -11.06 -1.65 -10.42
C PRO A 123 -11.54 -2.50 -9.23
N GLU A 124 -11.59 -3.82 -9.38
CA GLU A 124 -12.08 -4.75 -8.35
C GLU A 124 -10.95 -5.36 -7.49
N TRP A 125 -9.71 -4.88 -7.63
CA TRP A 125 -8.58 -5.45 -6.90
C TRP A 125 -8.64 -5.08 -5.41
N ARG A 126 -9.03 -6.06 -4.58
CA ARG A 126 -9.28 -5.87 -3.14
C ARG A 126 -8.09 -5.30 -2.39
N GLN A 127 -6.88 -5.79 -2.64
CA GLN A 127 -5.67 -5.33 -1.95
C GLN A 127 -5.43 -3.82 -2.19
N ALA A 128 -5.57 -3.36 -3.44
CA ALA A 128 -5.44 -1.95 -3.79
C ALA A 128 -6.57 -1.09 -3.18
N LEU A 129 -7.80 -1.60 -3.13
CA LEU A 129 -8.93 -0.94 -2.47
C LEU A 129 -8.72 -0.79 -0.95
N THR A 130 -8.25 -1.85 -0.28
CA THR A 130 -7.90 -1.82 1.15
C THR A 130 -6.79 -0.81 1.40
N LEU A 131 -5.71 -0.84 0.60
CA LEU A 131 -4.60 0.12 0.72
C LEU A 131 -5.09 1.56 0.53
N LYS A 132 -5.96 1.83 -0.46
CA LYS A 132 -6.58 3.15 -0.68
C LYS A 132 -7.34 3.65 0.55
N LYS A 133 -8.09 2.76 1.21
CA LYS A 133 -8.84 3.09 2.43
C LYS A 133 -7.87 3.41 3.58
N THR A 134 -6.86 2.55 3.81
CA THR A 134 -5.83 2.74 4.84
C THR A 134 -5.09 4.06 4.68
N ILE A 135 -4.73 4.44 3.44
CA ILE A 135 -4.10 5.74 3.14
C ILE A 135 -5.03 6.90 3.53
N LYS A 136 -6.32 6.83 3.16
CA LYS A 136 -7.30 7.88 3.52
C LYS A 136 -7.43 8.03 5.03
N ASP A 137 -7.52 6.92 5.76
CA ASP A 137 -7.64 6.92 7.21
C ASP A 137 -6.37 7.50 7.87
N LYS A 138 -5.19 7.19 7.33
CA LYS A 138 -3.90 7.77 7.77
C LYS A 138 -3.84 9.28 7.51
N ILE A 139 -4.16 9.74 6.30
CA ILE A 139 -4.19 11.17 5.97
C ILE A 139 -5.20 11.91 6.84
N ALA A 140 -6.38 11.34 7.09
CA ALA A 140 -7.38 11.95 7.94
C ALA A 140 -6.90 12.07 9.40
N LYS A 141 -6.22 11.04 9.92
CA LYS A 141 -5.66 11.02 11.27
C LYS A 141 -4.50 11.99 11.44
N ASP A 142 -3.58 12.04 10.47
CA ASP A 142 -2.42 12.93 10.51
C ASP A 142 -2.83 14.38 10.21
N GLY A 143 -3.84 14.59 9.35
CA GLY A 143 -4.47 15.89 9.12
C GLY A 143 -5.28 16.43 10.30
N PHE A 144 -5.79 15.54 11.16
CA PHE A 144 -6.48 15.93 12.42
C PHE A 144 -5.52 16.49 13.48
N VAL A 145 -4.20 16.31 13.34
CA VAL A 145 -3.22 16.97 14.23
C VAL A 145 -3.16 18.48 13.99
N GLY A 146 -3.68 18.98 12.85
CA GLY A 146 -3.70 20.41 12.50
C GLY A 146 -5.07 21.07 12.37
N ILE A 147 -6.16 20.30 12.33
CA ILE A 147 -7.52 20.85 12.31
C ILE A 147 -8.10 20.65 13.70
N GLY A 148 -7.96 21.69 14.52
CA GLY A 148 -8.59 21.76 15.83
C GLY A 148 -10.04 21.27 15.75
N ILE A 149 -10.41 20.47 16.74
CA ILE A 149 -11.78 20.04 16.98
C ILE A 149 -12.67 21.29 16.87
N THR A 150 -13.34 21.49 15.74
CA THR A 150 -14.50 22.37 15.70
C THR A 150 -15.62 21.54 16.32
N VAL A 151 -15.64 21.52 17.65
CA VAL A 151 -16.87 21.22 18.37
C VAL A 151 -17.83 22.29 17.90
N SER A 152 -18.70 21.96 16.94
CA SER A 152 -19.87 22.77 16.64
C SER A 152 -20.83 22.61 17.83
N ALA A 153 -20.43 23.23 18.94
CA ALA A 153 -21.30 23.59 20.03
C ALA A 153 -22.19 24.74 19.56
N VAL A 154 -23.12 24.45 18.64
CA VAL A 154 -24.31 25.28 18.50
C VAL A 154 -25.38 24.64 19.34
N GLY A 155 -25.38 25.03 20.61
CA GLY A 155 -26.57 24.92 21.44
C GLY A 155 -27.70 25.69 20.76
N LEU A 156 -28.74 24.98 20.33
CA LEU A 156 -30.07 25.57 20.20
C LEU A 156 -30.82 25.33 21.52
N ILE A 157 -30.49 26.17 22.50
CA ILE A 157 -31.43 26.54 23.55
C ILE A 157 -32.51 27.35 22.85
N ALA A 158 -33.55 26.69 22.33
CA ALA A 158 -34.81 27.35 22.04
C ALA A 158 -35.62 27.31 23.34
N ALA A 159 -35.51 28.39 24.10
CA ALA A 159 -36.31 28.68 25.26
C ALA A 159 -37.81 28.70 24.90
N GLY A 160 -38.53 27.65 25.27
CA GLY A 160 -40.00 27.67 25.32
C GLY A 160 -40.45 28.36 26.61
N ILE A 161 -40.61 29.69 26.57
CA ILE A 161 -41.23 30.45 27.66
C ILE A 161 -42.72 30.09 27.70
N VAL A 162 -43.14 29.43 28.77
CA VAL A 162 -44.55 29.28 29.16
C VAL A 162 -45.07 30.67 29.51
N SER A 163 -45.90 31.26 28.64
CA SER A 163 -46.69 32.44 28.98
C SER A 163 -48.08 32.00 29.43
N ALA A 164 -48.24 31.85 30.75
CA ALA A 164 -49.54 31.81 31.39
C ALA A 164 -50.17 33.21 31.32
N LEU A 165 -51.17 33.41 30.46
CA LEU A 165 -52.06 34.56 30.52
C LEU A 165 -53.39 34.15 31.13
N VAL A 166 -53.53 34.55 32.39
CA VAL A 166 -54.75 34.52 33.19
C VAL A 166 -55.62 35.74 32.83
N ARG A 167 -56.94 35.50 32.71
CA ARG A 167 -58.10 36.33 33.14
C ARG A 167 -59.06 36.82 32.03
N ARG A 168 -60.24 36.21 31.96
CA ARG A 168 -61.48 36.68 32.61
C ARG A 168 -62.50 35.55 32.72
#